data_AF-A0A7J2I076-F1
#
_entry.id   AF-A0A7J2I076-F1
#
_cell.length_a   1.000
_cell.length_b   1.000
_cell.length_c   1.000
_cell.angle_alpha   90.00
_cell.angle_beta   90.00
_cell.angle_gamma   90.00
#
_symmetry.space_group_name_H-M   'P 1'
#
loop_
_entity.id
_entity.type
_entity.pdbx_description
1 polymer ?
#
loop_
_entity_poly.entity_id
_entity_poly.type
_entity_poly.pdbx_seq_one_letter_code
_entity_poly.pdbx_strand_id
1 'polypeptide(L)'
;MSSMVLIIAAVAFAMYVTCPRMTAMIATEMKVSDLNPVLTISLGCILGIPMFLILYYTLKNFGVEVTVLLAAIFDVGAALLIGKLDMKAGLELLIITLFVYAGLKIAPLLVNRLIPG
;
A
#
# COMPACT_ATOMS: atom_id res chain seq x y z
N MET A 1 -0.71 -1.26 28.99
CA MET A 1 -1.23 -0.47 27.85
C MET A 1 -2.74 -0.54 27.89
N SER A 2 -3.46 0.58 27.95
CA SER A 2 -4.94 0.57 28.07
C SER A 2 -5.57 -0.02 26.80
N SER A 3 -6.49 -0.97 26.95
CA SER A 3 -7.20 -1.66 25.85
C SER A 3 -7.87 -0.67 24.89
N MET A 4 -8.31 0.49 25.41
CA MET A 4 -8.91 1.56 24.61
C MET A 4 -7.90 2.20 23.63
N VAL A 5 -6.65 2.39 24.04
CA VAL A 5 -5.60 3.00 23.20
C VAL A 5 -5.26 2.08 22.02
N LEU A 6 -5.25 0.77 22.25
CA LEU A 6 -5.00 -0.21 21.20
C LEU A 6 -6.13 -0.20 20.14
N ILE A 7 -7.39 -0.11 20.58
CA ILE A 7 -8.53 -0.04 19.66
C ILE A 7 -8.46 1.23 18.81
N ILE A 8 -8.19 2.39 19.42
CA ILE A 8 -8.07 3.65 18.69
C ILE A 8 -6.94 3.59 17.66
N ALA A 9 -5.78 3.05 18.04
CA ALA A 9 -4.65 2.90 17.12
C ALA A 9 -4.97 1.94 15.97
N ALA A 10 -5.67 0.83 16.24
CA ALA A 10 -6.08 -0.12 15.21
C ALA A 10 -7.07 0.50 14.21
N VAL A 11 -8.04 1.28 14.70
CA VAL A 11 -8.99 2.00 13.84
C VAL A 11 -8.27 3.04 12.99
N ALA A 12 -7.36 3.83 13.58
CA ALA A 12 -6.57 4.80 12.83
C ALA A 12 -5.71 4.12 11.75
N PHE A 13 -5.08 2.99 12.08
CA PHE A 13 -4.29 2.22 11.12
C PHE A 13 -5.16 1.69 9.97
N ALA A 14 -6.37 1.20 10.25
CA ALA A 14 -7.31 0.77 9.22
C ALA A 14 -7.65 1.92 8.24
N MET A 15 -7.77 3.16 8.73
CA MET A 15 -8.00 4.34 7.90
C MET A 15 -6.78 4.70 7.03
N TYR A 16 -5.55 4.50 7.53
CA TYR A 16 -4.34 4.68 6.72
C TYR A 16 -4.19 3.63 5.63
N VAL A 17 -4.60 2.39 5.92
CA VAL A 17 -4.63 1.30 4.93
C VAL A 17 -5.61 1.63 3.81
N THR A 18 -6.77 2.22 4.09
CA THR A 18 -7.72 2.64 3.04
C THR A 18 -7.20 3.84 2.25
N CYS A 19 -6.43 3.57 1.20
CA CYS A 19 -5.94 4.60 0.28
C CYS A 19 -6.71 4.57 -1.06
N PRO A 20 -6.92 5.74 -1.72
CA PRO A 20 -7.62 5.83 -3.00
C PRO A 20 -7.05 4.90 -4.08
N ARG A 21 -5.75 4.60 -4.00
CA ARG A 21 -5.03 3.71 -4.92
C ARG A 21 -5.53 2.27 -4.86
N MET A 22 -5.71 1.70 -3.67
CA MET A 22 -6.18 0.30 -3.56
C MET A 22 -7.63 0.16 -4.04
N THR A 23 -8.47 1.15 -3.75
CA THR A 23 -9.85 1.20 -4.25
C THR A 23 -9.89 1.30 -5.78
N ALA A 24 -9.01 2.12 -6.38
CA ALA A 24 -8.93 2.25 -7.84
C ALA A 24 -8.51 0.93 -8.52
N MET A 25 -7.51 0.22 -7.97
CA MET A 25 -7.08 -1.08 -8.50
C MET A 25 -8.20 -2.12 -8.47
N ILE A 26 -8.88 -2.27 -7.34
CA ILE A 26 -10.00 -3.20 -7.26
C ILE A 26 -11.12 -2.79 -8.22
N ALA A 27 -11.44 -1.50 -8.36
CA ALA A 27 -12.42 -1.05 -9.34
C ALA A 27 -12.01 -1.38 -10.79
N THR A 28 -10.72 -1.39 -11.12
CA THR A 28 -10.23 -1.84 -12.42
C THR A 28 -10.28 -3.36 -12.57
N GLU A 29 -9.91 -4.12 -11.53
CA GLU A 29 -9.97 -5.58 -11.53
C GLU A 29 -11.39 -6.11 -11.72
N MET A 30 -12.37 -5.47 -11.07
CA MET A 30 -13.79 -5.85 -11.18
C MET A 30 -14.40 -5.56 -12.55
N LYS A 31 -13.76 -4.72 -13.38
CA LYS A 31 -14.19 -4.52 -14.78
C LYS A 31 -13.75 -5.66 -15.70
N VAL A 32 -12.70 -6.37 -15.33
CA VAL A 32 -12.10 -7.45 -16.14
C VAL A 32 -12.34 -8.84 -15.56
N SER A 33 -12.81 -8.91 -14.31
CA SER A 33 -13.09 -10.14 -13.57
C SER A 33 -14.51 -10.09 -13.01
N ASP A 34 -15.31 -11.13 -13.25
CA ASP A 34 -16.71 -11.26 -12.78
C ASP A 34 -16.79 -11.67 -11.30
N LEU A 35 -15.93 -11.07 -10.47
CA LEU A 35 -15.78 -11.39 -9.05
C LEU A 35 -16.59 -10.42 -8.19
N ASN A 36 -17.04 -10.90 -7.03
CA ASN A 36 -17.74 -10.05 -6.06
C ASN A 36 -16.75 -9.07 -5.39
N PRO A 37 -16.87 -7.75 -5.57
CA PRO A 37 -15.91 -6.77 -5.04
C PRO A 37 -15.80 -6.82 -3.52
N VAL A 38 -16.91 -7.02 -2.83
CA VAL A 38 -16.96 -7.04 -1.36
C VAL A 38 -16.21 -8.25 -0.81
N LEU A 39 -16.36 -9.40 -1.47
CA LEU A 39 -15.67 -10.62 -1.06
C LEU A 39 -14.16 -10.52 -1.36
N THR A 40 -13.78 -9.97 -2.51
CA THR A 40 -12.37 -9.76 -2.87
C THR A 40 -11.69 -8.78 -1.92
N ILE A 41 -12.33 -7.66 -1.58
CA ILE A 41 -11.79 -6.70 -0.60
C ILE A 41 -11.65 -7.35 0.77
N SER A 42 -12.68 -8.04 1.27
CA SER A 42 -12.65 -8.61 2.63
C SER A 42 -11.59 -9.71 2.77
N LEU A 43 -11.50 -10.64 1.81
CA LEU A 43 -10.45 -11.65 1.79
C LEU A 43 -9.06 -11.05 1.55
N GLY A 44 -8.96 -10.06 0.65
CA GLY A 44 -7.73 -9.33 0.38
C GLY A 44 -7.21 -8.59 1.61
N CYS A 45 -8.07 -8.01 2.44
CA CYS A 45 -7.67 -7.39 3.71
C CYS A 45 -7.09 -8.42 4.69
N ILE A 46 -7.71 -9.60 4.81
CA ILE A 46 -7.21 -10.67 5.70
C ILE A 46 -5.84 -11.17 5.22
N LEU A 47 -5.71 -11.44 3.91
CA LEU A 47 -4.45 -11.85 3.29
C LEU A 47 -3.42 -10.71 3.22
N GLY A 48 -3.85 -9.46 3.30
CA GLY A 48 -3.00 -8.28 3.31
C GLY A 48 -2.29 -8.06 4.65
N ILE A 49 -2.84 -8.55 5.77
CA ILE A 49 -2.21 -8.47 7.10
C ILE A 49 -0.77 -9.00 7.09
N PRO A 50 -0.48 -10.25 6.64
CA PRO A 50 0.89 -10.75 6.61
C PRO A 50 1.79 -9.94 5.68
N MET A 51 1.28 -9.43 4.55
CA MET A 51 2.06 -8.59 3.63
C MET A 51 2.45 -7.25 4.25
N PHE A 52 1.51 -6.61 4.97
CA PHE A 52 1.80 -5.39 5.72
C PHE A 52 2.81 -5.62 6.85
N LEU A 53 2.72 -6.75 7.55
CA LEU A 53 3.71 -7.11 8.57
C LEU A 53 5.10 -7.26 7.96
N ILE A 54 5.22 -7.91 6.80
CA ILE A 54 6.49 -8.01 6.08
C ILE A 54 7.03 -6.60 5.80
N LEU A 55 6.25 -5.72 5.16
CA LEU A 55 6.70 -4.35 4.85
C LEU A 55 7.09 -3.55 6.10
N TYR A 56 6.35 -3.69 7.20
CA TYR A 56 6.67 -3.04 8.46
C TYR A 56 8.01 -3.53 9.03
N TYR A 57 8.23 -4.85 9.09
CA TYR A 57 9.49 -5.41 9.56
C TYR A 57 10.65 -5.06 8.61
N THR A 58 10.41 -5.02 7.31
CA THR A 58 11.42 -4.58 6.34
C THR A 58 11.78 -3.11 6.56
N LEU A 59 10.78 -2.25 6.77
CA LEU A 59 11.00 -0.82 7.01
C LEU A 59 11.80 -0.58 8.28
N LYS A 60 11.47 -1.32 9.34
CA LYS A 60 12.16 -1.24 10.63
C LYS A 60 13.62 -1.69 10.55
N ASN A 61 13.93 -2.74 9.79
CA ASN A 61 15.26 -3.37 9.79
C ASN A 61 16.18 -2.90 8.64
N PHE A 62 15.61 -2.59 7.47
CA PHE A 62 16.35 -2.30 6.23
C PHE A 62 16.12 -0.89 5.69
N GLY A 63 15.23 -0.12 6.31
CA GLY A 63 14.95 1.26 5.93
C GLY A 63 14.02 1.41 4.72
N VAL A 64 13.82 2.66 4.31
CA VAL A 64 12.78 3.04 3.33
C VAL A 64 13.05 2.47 1.93
N GLU A 65 14.31 2.44 1.49
CA GLU A 65 14.66 2.06 0.12
C GLU A 65 14.33 0.59 -0.17
N VAL A 66 14.68 -0.31 0.75
CA VAL A 66 14.41 -1.75 0.61
C VAL A 66 12.92 -2.04 0.70
N THR A 67 12.20 -1.35 1.59
CA THR A 67 10.75 -1.49 1.70
C THR A 67 10.01 -1.05 0.45
N VAL A 68 10.43 0.06 -0.17
CA VAL A 68 9.82 0.53 -1.42
C VAL A 68 10.08 -0.47 -2.55
N LEU A 69 11.30 -1.03 -2.63
CA LEU A 69 11.60 -2.06 -3.63
C LEU A 69 10.75 -3.31 -3.41
N LEU A 70 10.60 -3.76 -2.15
CA LEU A 70 9.78 -4.92 -1.82
C LEU A 70 8.29 -4.68 -2.12
N ALA A 71 7.77 -3.49 -1.82
CA ALA A 71 6.42 -3.09 -2.18
C ALA A 71 6.20 -3.12 -3.71
N ALA A 72 7.17 -2.62 -4.48
CA ALA A 72 7.11 -2.68 -5.94
C ALA A 72 7.11 -4.14 -6.46
N ILE A 73 7.85 -5.05 -5.81
CA ILE A 73 7.82 -6.49 -6.15
C ILE A 73 6.43 -7.08 -5.86
N PHE A 74 5.81 -6.76 -4.72
CA PHE A 74 4.46 -7.23 -4.42
C PHE A 74 3.43 -6.70 -5.40
N ASP A 75 3.56 -5.45 -5.83
CA ASP A 75 2.69 -4.88 -6.85
C ASP A 75 2.83 -5.61 -8.20
N VAL A 76 4.05 -5.88 -8.64
CA VAL A 76 4.30 -6.67 -9.86
C VAL A 76 3.77 -8.09 -9.72
N GLY A 77 3.96 -8.72 -8.54
CA GLY A 77 3.45 -10.05 -8.23
C GLY A 77 1.93 -10.13 -8.28
N ALA A 78 1.23 -9.16 -7.68
CA ALA A 78 -0.23 -9.05 -7.74
C ALA A 78 -0.71 -8.90 -9.18
N ALA A 79 -0.05 -8.02 -9.93
CA ALA A 79 -0.39 -7.73 -11.31
C ALA A 79 -0.14 -8.95 -12.24
N LEU A 80 0.86 -9.78 -11.93
CA LEU A 80 1.13 -11.05 -12.61
C LEU A 80 0.09 -12.14 -12.25
N LEU A 81 -0.33 -12.23 -10.98
CA LEU A 81 -1.38 -13.15 -10.53
C LEU A 81 -2.74 -12.87 -11.16
N ILE A 82 -3.05 -11.60 -11.41
CA ILE A 82 -4.29 -11.18 -12.10
C ILE A 82 -4.24 -11.55 -13.59
N GLY A 83 -3.05 -11.78 -14.16
CA GLY A 83 -2.87 -12.26 -15.54
C GLY A 83 -3.34 -11.29 -16.63
N LYS A 84 -3.86 -10.12 -16.27
CA LYS A 84 -4.39 -9.07 -17.14
C LYS A 84 -3.73 -7.73 -16.84
N LEU A 85 -2.40 -7.73 -16.82
CA LEU A 85 -1.64 -6.49 -16.77
C LEU A 85 -1.76 -5.77 -18.11
N ASP A 86 -2.73 -4.87 -18.20
CA ASP A 86 -2.77 -3.90 -19.29
C ASP A 86 -1.52 -3.00 -19.16
N MET A 87 -0.89 -2.66 -20.29
CA MET A 87 0.32 -1.84 -20.33
C MET A 87 0.10 -0.48 -19.64
N LYS A 88 -1.14 0.02 -19.70
CA LYS A 88 -1.57 1.23 -19.01
C LYS A 88 -1.54 1.08 -17.48
N ALA A 89 -2.04 -0.03 -16.95
CA ALA A 89 -2.06 -0.29 -15.51
C ALA A 89 -0.64 -0.45 -14.94
N GLY A 90 0.26 -1.09 -15.70
CA GLY A 90 1.68 -1.19 -15.35
C GLY A 90 2.38 0.17 -15.31
N LEU A 91 2.07 1.05 -16.27
CA LEU A 91 2.61 2.41 -16.29
C LEU A 91 2.09 3.27 -15.14
N GLU A 92 0.79 3.17 -14.83
CA GLU A 92 0.18 3.84 -13.66
C GLU A 92 0.86 3.38 -12.36
N LEU A 93 1.11 2.08 -12.21
CA LEU A 93 1.85 1.48 -11.10
C LEU A 93 3.26 2.08 -10.95
N LEU A 94 4.00 2.16 -12.05
CA LEU A 94 5.35 2.72 -12.05
C LEU A 94 5.35 4.19 -11.61
N ILE A 95 4.44 5.00 -12.17
CA ILE A 95 4.32 6.43 -11.84
C ILE A 95 3.96 6.60 -10.35
N ILE A 96 3.01 5.82 -9.83
CA ILE A 96 2.62 5.87 -8.42
C ILE A 96 3.80 5.52 -7.51
N THR A 97 4.53 4.45 -7.80
CA THR A 97 5.68 4.02 -7.01
C THR A 97 6.77 5.10 -6.95
N LEU A 98 7.06 5.76 -8.08
CA LEU A 98 7.99 6.90 -8.12
C LEU A 98 7.50 8.08 -7.27
N PHE A 99 6.21 8.40 -7.35
CA PHE A 99 5.60 9.49 -6.59
C PHE A 99 5.64 9.22 -5.09
N VAL A 100 5.32 8.00 -4.66
CA VAL A 100 5.38 7.58 -3.25
C VAL A 100 6.81 7.59 -2.74
N TYR A 101 7.77 7.08 -3.51
CA TYR A 101 9.19 7.13 -3.15
C TYR A 101 9.66 8.58 -2.95
N ALA A 102 9.36 9.47 -3.89
CA ALA A 102 9.69 10.88 -3.80
C ALA A 102 9.00 11.53 -2.59
N GLY A 103 7.71 11.30 -2.39
CA GLY A 103 6.95 11.82 -1.26
C GLY A 103 7.52 11.40 0.09
N LEU A 104 7.85 10.11 0.26
CA LEU A 104 8.45 9.59 1.50
C LEU A 104 9.81 10.22 1.82
N LYS A 105 10.61 10.55 0.80
CA LYS A 105 11.92 11.18 0.98
C LYS A 105 11.83 12.69 1.19
N ILE A 106 10.93 13.36 0.46
CA ILE A 106 10.79 14.83 0.46
C ILE A 106 10.01 15.31 1.69
N ALA A 107 8.97 14.60 2.12
CA ALA A 107 8.12 14.99 3.24
C ALA A 107 8.92 15.31 4.53
N PRO A 108 9.80 14.43 5.06
CA PRO A 108 10.55 14.74 6.26
C PRO A 108 11.53 15.92 6.06
N LEU A 109 12.11 16.08 4.86
CA LEU A 109 13.01 17.19 4.55
C LEU A 109 12.30 18.54 4.54
N LEU A 110 11.10 18.60 3.98
CA LEU A 110 10.29 19.82 3.96
C LEU A 110 9.75 20.17 5.33
N VAL A 111 9.26 19.17 6.08
CA VAL A 111 8.74 19.38 7.44
C VAL A 111 9.84 19.91 8.35
N ASN A 112 11.05 19.31 8.33
CA ASN A 112 12.19 19.78 9.12
C ASN A 112 12.62 21.22 8.79
N ARG A 113 12.33 21.72 7.58
CA ARG A 113 12.60 23.12 7.20
C ARG A 113 11.51 24.08 7.65
N LEU A 114 10.24 23.64 7.66
CA LEU A 114 9.10 24.50 7.97
C LEU A 114 8.81 24.58 9.47
N ILE A 115 8.95 23.45 10.16
CA ILE A 115 8.84 23.35 11.61
C ILE A 115 10.11 22.63 12.06
N PRO A 116 11.21 23.38 12.33
CA PRO A 116 12.39 22.78 12.93
C PRO A 116 11.99 22.27 14.32
N GLY A 117 11.98 20.94 14.47
CA GLY A 117 11.85 20.27 15.76
C GLY A 117 13.17 20.27 16.53
#